data_AF-A0A553PFY2-F1
#
_entry.id   AF-A0A553PFY2-F1
#
_cell.length_a   1.000
_cell.length_b   1.000
_cell.length_c   1.000
_cell.angle_alpha   90.00
_cell.angle_beta   90.00
_cell.angle_gamma   90.00
#
_symmetry.space_group_name_H-M   'P 1'
#
loop_
_entity.id
_entity.type
_entity.pdbx_description
1 polymer ?
#
loop_
_entity_poly.entity_id
_entity_poly.type
_entity_poly.pdbx_seq_one_letter_code
_entity_poly.pdbx_strand_id
1 'polypeptide(L)'
;MYFLPSGLFVVVSWVSFLIPPDQVAGRMAMLITLFLVLVNIFGNVTSSVPNTEGITAISAWMIVCIFFVFGALCCYAFLLWKMKPTFYLKKHERTTETIKSKHWQRVKYDDRCFIIFPIVFIMFNVAYWAICLNTPPTKGISSSQAYKSRLWNVFRDILQRRNTSEKYQSIHEGRTPQVLGMECLPNSSPLQPFCLPSNYSKEDRPCEEKFQIFTAFIIDDVSVVDDISCAVTMALIMRFSWIEPRMRLNEHVFLSKLRGAETTLEIAYENRNKIWIPDLYISNLRDKSNTGFLDHPGIKIDIDTNKTIIYSHYAEVTFLCPMIFDLFPFDIHHCDFKVQSLEHTDASISFEYENNTTGILWKTQTILEHAVSFTVLEDHRRFTIFKDLNGISEQYSAIGVTVTMSRKYLPFLIDYFLPAGLFVLVSWVSFLIPPAIVPGRMALLITLFLMLVNISTSATTHSPKSDQINALQIWILSCILFVFLALMEYALILYWKHLRGVSSRMISSSDTLSVTPIKDDDSTCWSNQSTDELERRISHVDFICLILFPMAFLSFNCIYWLLLFRSSK
;
A
#
# COMPACT_ATOMS: atom_id res chain seq x y z
N MET A 1 -1.67 24.80 1.36
CA MET A 1 -1.43 25.52 2.63
C MET A 1 -0.20 25.02 3.40
N TYR A 2 0.25 23.77 3.21
CA TYR A 2 1.37 23.17 3.98
C TYR A 2 2.80 23.62 3.60
N PHE A 3 3.01 24.16 2.39
CA PHE A 3 4.34 24.60 1.92
C PHE A 3 4.94 25.76 2.73
N LEU A 4 4.12 26.77 3.05
CA LEU A 4 4.56 27.96 3.77
C LEU A 4 5.01 27.65 5.22
N PRO A 5 4.21 26.99 6.08
CA PRO A 5 4.64 26.68 7.44
C PRO A 5 5.84 25.73 7.47
N SER A 6 5.91 24.72 6.58
CA SER A 6 7.07 23.82 6.52
C SER A 6 8.35 24.53 6.08
N GLY A 7 8.27 25.42 5.09
CA GLY A 7 9.40 26.27 4.69
C GLY A 7 9.86 27.20 5.81
N LEU A 8 8.93 27.80 6.56
CA LEU A 8 9.26 28.63 7.72
C LEU A 8 9.99 27.84 8.81
N PHE A 9 9.59 26.59 9.08
CA PHE A 9 10.31 25.75 10.05
C PHE A 9 11.76 25.45 9.62
N VAL A 10 12.02 25.29 8.32
CA VAL A 10 13.39 25.15 7.79
C VAL A 10 14.18 26.45 8.01
N VAL A 11 13.58 27.61 7.75
CA VAL A 11 14.22 28.92 8.02
C VAL A 11 14.52 29.09 9.52
N VAL A 12 13.59 28.71 10.38
CA VAL A 12 13.76 28.76 11.84
C VAL A 12 14.88 27.79 12.28
N SER A 13 15.00 26.62 11.66
CA SER A 13 16.13 25.70 11.90
C SER A 13 17.48 26.31 11.49
N TRP A 14 17.51 27.12 10.44
CA TRP A 14 18.70 27.87 10.03
C TRP A 14 19.07 28.96 11.04
N VAL A 15 18.09 29.68 11.58
CA VAL A 15 18.31 30.70 12.64
C VAL A 15 18.92 30.08 13.91
N SER A 16 18.74 28.76 14.13
CA SER A 16 19.38 28.08 15.26
C SER A 16 20.92 28.16 15.25
N PHE A 17 21.56 28.30 14.07
CA PHE A 17 23.00 28.48 13.95
C PHE A 17 23.48 29.85 14.43
N LEU A 18 22.58 30.84 14.55
CA LEU A 18 22.87 32.16 15.11
C LEU A 18 23.01 32.13 16.64
N ILE A 19 22.44 31.11 17.27
CA ILE A 19 22.49 30.95 18.72
C ILE A 19 23.90 30.47 19.12
N PRO A 20 24.59 31.14 20.06
CA PRO A 20 25.92 30.75 20.50
C PRO A 20 25.95 29.27 20.92
N PRO A 21 27.01 28.52 20.57
CA PRO A 21 27.12 27.09 20.87
C PRO A 21 27.14 26.76 22.36
N ASP A 22 27.34 27.78 23.22
CA ASP A 22 27.32 27.64 24.67
C ASP A 22 25.89 27.52 25.24
N GLN A 23 24.84 27.91 24.49
CA GLN A 23 23.43 27.73 24.89
C GLN A 23 22.84 26.40 24.37
N VAL A 24 23.44 25.29 24.81
CA VAL A 24 23.12 23.92 24.36
C VAL A 24 21.63 23.57 24.50
N ALA A 25 21.01 23.93 25.62
CA ALA A 25 19.63 23.57 25.91
C ALA A 25 18.62 24.22 24.95
N GLY A 26 18.78 25.53 24.67
CA GLY A 26 17.86 26.28 23.82
C GLY A 26 17.92 25.85 22.35
N ARG A 27 19.13 25.70 21.81
CA ARG A 27 19.34 25.28 20.41
C ARG A 27 18.81 23.87 20.15
N MET A 28 19.02 22.94 21.11
CA MET A 28 18.51 21.58 20.99
C MET A 28 16.99 21.50 21.09
N ALA A 29 16.39 22.12 22.10
CA ALA A 29 14.95 22.11 22.28
C ALA A 29 14.24 22.67 21.03
N MET A 30 14.74 23.76 20.48
CA MET A 30 14.24 24.36 19.24
C MET A 30 14.34 23.39 18.05
N LEU A 31 15.51 22.81 17.78
CA LEU A 31 15.68 21.92 16.63
C LEU A 31 14.86 20.62 16.74
N ILE A 32 14.77 20.05 17.95
CA ILE A 32 13.98 18.83 18.20
C ILE A 32 12.49 19.12 18.03
N THR A 33 11.98 20.22 18.59
CA THR A 33 10.57 20.59 18.46
C THR A 33 10.18 20.85 17.01
N LEU A 34 11.03 21.54 16.24
CA LEU A 34 10.83 21.74 14.80
C LEU A 34 10.76 20.41 14.03
N PHE A 35 11.67 19.49 14.34
CA PHE A 35 11.71 18.18 13.71
C PHE A 35 10.43 17.38 14.01
N LEU A 36 10.01 17.32 15.27
CA LEU A 36 8.81 16.59 15.68
C LEU A 36 7.54 17.19 15.10
N VAL A 37 7.44 18.52 15.06
CA VAL A 37 6.30 19.23 14.46
C VAL A 37 6.23 18.94 12.96
N LEU A 38 7.36 18.95 12.25
CA LEU A 38 7.39 18.63 10.82
C LEU A 38 6.98 17.19 10.53
N VAL A 39 7.43 16.22 11.33
CA VAL A 39 7.01 14.81 11.18
C VAL A 39 5.52 14.63 11.47
N ASN A 40 4.97 15.33 12.48
CA ASN A 40 3.54 15.30 12.76
C ASN A 40 2.72 15.91 11.61
N ILE A 41 3.11 17.08 11.11
CA ILE A 41 2.46 17.70 9.94
C ILE A 41 2.54 16.77 8.72
N PHE A 42 3.67 16.08 8.52
CA PHE A 42 3.80 15.13 7.43
C PHE A 42 2.77 14.00 7.52
N GLY A 43 2.59 13.38 8.70
CA GLY A 43 1.55 12.36 8.91
C GLY A 43 0.11 12.87 8.68
N ASN A 44 -0.16 14.14 9.03
CA ASN A 44 -1.45 14.75 8.73
C ASN A 44 -1.64 15.02 7.23
N VAL A 45 -0.58 15.37 6.51
CA VAL A 45 -0.63 15.58 5.07
C VAL A 45 -0.91 14.25 4.36
N THR A 46 -0.18 13.19 4.70
CA THR A 46 -0.30 11.89 4.04
C THR A 46 -1.69 11.27 4.25
N SER A 47 -2.29 11.44 5.43
CA SER A 47 -3.68 11.01 5.68
C SER A 47 -4.75 11.86 4.99
N SER A 48 -4.43 13.11 4.61
CA SER A 48 -5.39 14.02 3.96
C SER A 48 -5.35 14.01 2.43
N VAL A 49 -4.32 13.41 1.84
CA VAL A 49 -4.11 13.37 0.39
C VAL A 49 -4.58 12.00 -0.13
N PRO A 50 -5.27 11.93 -1.29
CA PRO A 50 -5.69 10.65 -1.85
C PRO A 50 -4.48 9.75 -2.16
N ASN A 51 -4.69 8.44 -2.06
CA ASN A 51 -3.68 7.45 -2.39
C ASN A 51 -3.29 7.54 -3.87
N THR A 52 -1.98 7.52 -4.15
CA THR A 52 -1.42 7.64 -5.50
C THR A 52 -0.38 6.58 -5.76
N GLU A 53 -0.12 6.26 -7.03
CA GLU A 53 0.85 5.23 -7.42
C GLU A 53 2.31 5.54 -7.04
N GLY A 54 2.60 6.79 -6.67
CA GLY A 54 3.95 7.24 -6.35
C GLY A 54 3.99 8.36 -5.32
N ILE A 55 5.18 8.92 -5.12
CA ILE A 55 5.41 10.00 -4.17
C ILE A 55 4.75 11.28 -4.70
N THR A 56 3.82 11.83 -3.93
CA THR A 56 3.20 13.11 -4.29
C THR A 56 4.23 14.24 -4.20
N ALA A 57 4.06 15.29 -5.02
CA ALA A 57 4.96 16.44 -4.99
C ALA A 57 5.02 17.10 -3.60
N ILE A 58 3.90 17.15 -2.88
CA ILE A 58 3.85 17.66 -1.50
C ILE A 58 4.60 16.75 -0.53
N SER A 59 4.48 15.43 -0.65
CA SER A 59 5.24 14.48 0.18
C SER A 59 6.74 14.65 -0.06
N ALA A 60 7.18 14.77 -1.32
CA ALA A 60 8.58 15.02 -1.66
C ALA A 60 9.11 16.32 -1.03
N TRP A 61 8.34 17.41 -1.08
CA TRP A 61 8.69 18.67 -0.43
C TRP A 61 8.86 18.52 1.09
N MET A 62 7.89 17.86 1.74
CA MET A 62 7.91 17.66 3.19
C MET A 62 9.07 16.78 3.64
N ILE A 63 9.36 15.70 2.91
CA ILE A 63 10.52 14.83 3.14
C ILE A 63 11.81 15.66 3.11
N VAL A 64 11.97 16.51 2.09
CA VAL A 64 13.16 17.36 1.99
C VAL A 64 13.24 18.34 3.17
N CYS A 65 12.14 18.98 3.55
CA CYS A 65 12.11 19.86 4.73
C CYS A 65 12.51 19.13 6.02
N ILE A 66 12.00 17.90 6.23
CA ILE A 66 12.38 17.04 7.37
C ILE A 66 13.88 16.75 7.33
N PHE A 67 14.44 16.39 6.17
CA PHE A 67 15.86 16.12 6.02
C PHE A 67 16.73 17.34 6.28
N PHE A 68 16.29 18.55 5.92
CA PHE A 68 17.02 19.78 6.25
C PHE A 68 17.07 19.99 7.78
N VAL A 69 15.93 19.91 8.47
CA VAL A 69 15.91 20.08 9.93
C VAL A 69 16.69 18.97 10.64
N PHE A 70 16.57 17.72 10.18
CA PHE A 70 17.40 16.61 10.65
C PHE A 70 18.89 16.83 10.37
N GLY A 71 19.25 17.39 9.21
CA GLY A 71 20.62 17.77 8.87
C GLY A 71 21.18 18.82 9.83
N ALA A 72 20.38 19.81 10.23
CA ALA A 72 20.77 20.79 11.23
C ALA A 72 21.01 20.14 12.61
N LEU A 73 20.15 19.19 13.02
CA LEU A 73 20.35 18.37 14.22
C LEU A 73 21.66 17.57 14.15
N CYS A 74 21.93 16.92 13.02
CA CYS A 74 23.16 16.14 12.80
C CYS A 74 24.42 17.01 12.81
N CYS A 75 24.39 18.20 12.19
CA CYS A 75 25.49 19.16 12.26
C CYS A 75 25.77 19.56 13.71
N TYR A 76 24.72 19.84 14.48
CA TYR A 76 24.87 20.17 15.89
C TYR A 76 25.37 19.00 16.73
N ALA A 77 24.87 17.78 16.49
CA ALA A 77 25.37 16.57 17.11
C ALA A 77 26.86 16.37 16.81
N PHE A 78 27.29 16.57 15.57
CA PHE A 78 28.70 16.51 15.20
C PHE A 78 29.57 17.54 15.94
N LEU A 79 29.07 18.77 16.15
CA LEU A 79 29.74 19.77 16.97
C LEU A 79 29.90 19.29 18.42
N LEU A 80 28.83 18.76 19.02
CA LEU A 80 28.89 18.18 20.37
C LEU A 80 29.86 17.00 20.44
N TRP A 81 29.91 16.16 19.40
CA TRP A 81 30.79 15.00 19.36
C TRP A 81 32.25 15.41 19.39
N LYS A 82 32.63 16.41 18.58
CA LYS A 82 33.98 17.01 18.63
C LYS A 82 34.28 17.68 19.97
N MET A 83 33.27 18.19 20.67
CA MET A 83 33.43 18.80 21.98
C MET A 83 33.62 17.76 23.11
N LYS A 84 33.01 16.57 23.01
CA LYS A 84 33.05 15.50 24.03
C LYS A 84 34.49 15.18 24.51
N PRO A 85 35.51 14.93 23.65
CA PRO A 85 36.88 14.68 24.11
C PRO A 85 37.54 15.88 24.83
N THR A 86 37.06 17.11 24.62
CA THR A 86 37.62 18.31 25.27
C THR A 86 37.13 18.50 26.70
N PHE A 87 35.93 17.99 27.06
CA PHE A 87 35.45 18.01 28.44
C PHE A 87 36.29 17.13 29.37
N TYR A 88 36.78 15.98 28.88
CA TYR A 88 37.62 15.06 29.65
C TYR A 88 38.96 15.65 30.11
N LEU A 89 39.51 16.61 29.36
CA LEU A 89 40.79 17.27 29.69
C LEU A 89 40.60 18.55 30.53
N LYS A 90 39.36 19.04 30.71
CA LYS A 90 39.13 20.39 31.24
C LYS A 90 39.24 20.51 32.76
N LYS A 91 39.39 19.41 33.53
CA LYS A 91 39.50 19.57 34.98
C LYS A 91 40.92 19.92 35.47
N HIS A 92 41.98 19.75 34.67
CA HIS A 92 43.35 19.86 35.21
C HIS A 92 44.28 20.97 34.72
N GLU A 93 43.91 21.82 33.75
CA GLU A 93 44.79 22.94 33.39
C GLU A 93 44.04 24.18 32.88
N ARG A 94 44.19 25.29 33.61
CA ARG A 94 43.79 26.64 33.23
C ARG A 94 44.85 27.20 32.27
N THR A 95 44.65 27.06 30.96
CA THR A 95 45.27 27.98 29.98
C THR A 95 44.19 28.66 29.17
N THR A 96 44.13 29.99 29.27
CA THR A 96 43.13 30.86 28.64
C THR A 96 43.23 30.86 27.09
N GLU A 97 44.40 30.50 26.56
CA GLU A 97 44.70 30.48 25.12
C GLU A 97 44.13 29.26 24.38
N THR A 98 44.16 28.07 25.00
CA THR A 98 43.55 26.85 24.43
C THR A 98 42.02 26.92 24.41
N ILE A 99 41.41 27.65 25.35
CA ILE A 99 39.95 27.92 25.38
C ILE A 99 39.57 28.88 24.24
N LYS A 100 40.35 29.94 24.01
CA LYS A 100 40.13 30.87 22.89
C LYS A 100 40.26 30.17 21.55
N SER A 101 41.31 29.37 21.31
CA SER A 101 41.51 28.70 20.02
C SER A 101 40.39 27.69 19.70
N LYS A 102 39.92 26.93 20.69
CA LYS A 102 38.78 26.02 20.54
C LYS A 102 37.44 26.74 20.41
N HIS A 103 37.25 27.92 21.00
CA HIS A 103 36.07 28.76 20.76
C HIS A 103 36.05 29.29 19.31
N TRP A 104 37.16 29.78 18.79
CA TRP A 104 37.28 30.21 17.39
C TRP A 104 37.06 29.09 16.38
N GLN A 105 37.51 27.86 16.68
CA GLN A 105 37.18 26.71 15.83
C GLN A 105 35.68 26.36 15.86
N ARG A 106 35.00 26.52 17.00
CA ARG A 106 33.53 26.30 17.11
C ARG A 106 32.74 27.27 16.24
N VAL A 107 33.06 28.56 16.33
CA VAL A 107 32.44 29.62 15.51
C VAL A 107 32.63 29.32 14.01
N LYS A 108 33.83 28.90 13.60
CA LYS A 108 34.12 28.62 12.19
C LYS A 108 33.31 27.47 11.58
N TYR A 109 32.94 26.44 12.35
CA TYR A 109 32.09 25.36 11.84
C TYR A 109 30.62 25.77 11.77
N ASP A 110 30.12 26.48 12.79
CA ASP A 110 28.78 27.06 12.77
C ASP A 110 28.63 28.08 11.62
N ASP A 111 29.63 28.92 11.36
CA ASP A 111 29.65 29.87 10.25
C ASP A 111 29.55 29.17 8.88
N ARG A 112 30.23 28.03 8.72
CA ARG A 112 30.16 27.23 7.49
C ARG A 112 28.78 26.62 7.30
N CYS A 113 28.20 26.03 8.34
CA CYS A 113 26.84 25.49 8.30
C CYS A 113 25.82 26.61 8.05
N PHE A 114 26.01 27.79 8.65
CA PHE A 114 25.16 28.96 8.48
C PHE A 114 25.10 29.47 7.04
N ILE A 115 26.20 29.36 6.27
CA ILE A 115 26.26 29.78 4.87
C ILE A 115 25.80 28.66 3.93
N ILE A 116 26.25 27.43 4.15
CA ILE A 116 25.98 26.31 3.23
C ILE A 116 24.49 25.93 3.27
N PHE A 117 23.89 25.89 4.45
CA PHE A 117 22.51 25.43 4.64
C PHE A 117 21.47 26.22 3.83
N PRO A 118 21.42 27.58 3.89
CA PRO A 118 20.48 28.36 3.09
C PRO A 118 20.78 28.27 1.59
N ILE A 119 22.05 28.19 1.16
CA ILE A 119 22.40 28.05 -0.26
C ILE A 119 21.82 26.75 -0.82
N VAL A 120 21.99 25.63 -0.11
CA VAL A 120 21.47 24.33 -0.54
C VAL A 120 19.93 24.33 -0.55
N PHE A 121 19.27 24.97 0.41
CA PHE A 121 17.81 25.10 0.44
C PHE A 121 17.26 25.97 -0.69
N ILE A 122 17.94 27.08 -1.02
CA ILE A 122 17.56 27.95 -2.15
C ILE A 122 17.72 27.19 -3.47
N MET A 123 18.85 26.47 -3.66
CA MET A 123 19.07 25.62 -4.83
C MET A 123 17.97 24.56 -4.99
N PHE A 124 17.58 23.91 -3.88
CA PHE A 124 16.47 22.97 -3.87
C PHE A 124 15.15 23.64 -4.27
N ASN A 125 14.82 24.82 -3.72
CA ASN A 125 13.58 25.54 -4.05
C ASN A 125 13.52 25.87 -5.55
N VAL A 126 14.60 26.38 -6.12
CA VAL A 126 14.67 26.69 -7.56
C VAL A 126 14.44 25.44 -8.39
N ALA A 127 15.12 24.34 -8.07
CA ALA A 127 14.96 23.07 -8.78
C ALA A 127 13.55 22.48 -8.63
N TYR A 128 13.01 22.45 -7.41
CA TYR A 128 11.70 21.89 -7.09
C TYR A 128 10.57 22.60 -7.83
N TRP A 129 10.55 23.94 -7.78
CA TRP A 129 9.53 24.72 -8.47
C TRP A 129 9.70 24.71 -9.98
N ALA A 130 10.94 24.67 -10.50
CA ALA A 130 11.19 24.49 -11.93
C ALA A 130 10.62 23.15 -12.42
N ILE A 131 10.79 22.05 -11.67
CA ILE A 131 10.24 20.74 -12.00
C ILE A 131 8.71 20.74 -11.88
N CYS A 132 8.15 21.27 -10.79
CA CYS A 132 6.70 21.26 -10.56
C CYS A 132 5.92 22.16 -11.55
N LEU A 133 6.53 23.25 -12.04
CA LEU A 133 5.91 24.14 -13.01
C LEU A 133 6.11 23.67 -14.47
N ASN A 134 7.22 22.98 -14.77
CA ASN A 134 7.49 22.46 -16.12
C ASN A 134 6.95 21.05 -16.37
N THR A 135 6.49 20.33 -15.35
CA THR A 135 5.83 19.05 -15.55
C THR A 135 4.42 19.32 -16.10
N PRO A 136 4.12 18.95 -17.37
CA PRO A 136 2.76 19.06 -17.85
C PRO A 136 1.87 18.18 -16.96
N PRO A 137 0.64 18.61 -16.62
CA PRO A 137 -0.27 17.77 -15.86
C PRO A 137 -0.39 16.44 -16.62
N THR A 138 0.01 15.35 -15.96
CA THR A 138 -0.27 14.01 -16.45
C THR A 138 -1.75 13.99 -16.78
N LYS A 139 -2.12 13.59 -17.99
CA LYS A 139 -3.51 13.33 -18.35
C LYS A 139 -4.00 12.25 -17.40
N GLY A 140 -4.51 12.65 -16.24
CA GLY A 140 -5.38 11.82 -15.43
C GLY A 140 -6.47 11.39 -16.39
N ILE A 141 -6.65 10.09 -16.52
CA ILE A 141 -7.76 9.52 -17.26
C ILE A 141 -8.99 9.87 -16.43
N SER A 142 -9.45 11.12 -16.53
CA SER A 142 -10.78 11.48 -16.09
C SER A 142 -11.70 10.74 -17.06
N SER A 143 -12.42 9.79 -16.50
CA SER A 143 -13.49 9.00 -17.11
C SER A 143 -14.62 9.84 -17.71
N SER A 144 -14.50 11.18 -17.71
CA SER A 144 -15.41 12.13 -18.35
C SER A 144 -15.01 12.49 -19.80
N GLN A 145 -13.71 12.46 -20.15
CA GLN A 145 -13.24 12.93 -21.46
C GLN A 145 -13.18 11.83 -22.55
N ALA A 146 -13.21 10.55 -22.15
CA ALA A 146 -13.33 9.42 -23.08
C ALA A 146 -14.77 9.21 -23.58
N TYR A 147 -15.79 9.67 -22.84
CA TYR A 147 -17.19 9.60 -23.26
C TYR A 147 -17.50 10.57 -24.41
N LYS A 148 -16.87 11.77 -24.39
CA LYS A 148 -17.04 12.80 -25.44
C LYS A 148 -16.36 12.47 -26.77
N SER A 149 -15.37 11.57 -26.77
CA SER A 149 -14.69 11.10 -28.00
C SER A 149 -15.40 9.93 -28.68
N ARG A 150 -16.30 9.22 -27.99
CA ARG A 150 -17.02 8.06 -28.54
C ARG A 150 -18.38 8.44 -29.15
N LEU A 151 -19.04 9.48 -28.64
CA LEU A 151 -20.27 10.02 -29.21
C LEU A 151 -20.09 10.68 -30.58
N TRP A 152 -18.93 11.29 -30.86
CA TRP A 152 -18.67 11.93 -32.17
C TRP A 152 -18.37 10.93 -33.29
N ASN A 153 -17.86 9.74 -32.97
CA ASN A 153 -17.59 8.68 -33.95
C ASN A 153 -18.85 7.85 -34.25
N VAL A 154 -19.76 7.70 -33.29
CA VAL A 154 -21.09 7.08 -33.51
C VAL A 154 -22.01 8.02 -34.31
N PHE A 155 -21.96 9.34 -34.07
CA PHE A 155 -22.73 10.31 -34.86
C PHE A 155 -22.22 10.47 -36.30
N ARG A 156 -20.92 10.21 -36.56
CA ARG A 156 -20.33 10.28 -37.91
C ARG A 156 -20.79 9.12 -38.80
N ASP A 157 -21.00 7.93 -38.25
CA ASP A 157 -21.51 6.76 -38.98
C ASP A 157 -23.03 6.83 -39.27
N ILE A 158 -23.79 7.59 -38.48
CA ILE A 158 -25.24 7.78 -38.70
C ILE A 158 -25.52 8.87 -39.74
N LEU A 159 -24.62 9.83 -39.94
CA LEU A 159 -24.80 10.94 -40.90
C LEU A 159 -24.21 10.68 -42.29
N GLN A 160 -23.58 9.53 -42.55
CA GLN A 160 -22.97 9.21 -43.85
C GLN A 160 -23.67 8.10 -44.65
N ARG A 161 -24.83 7.59 -44.17
CA ARG A 161 -25.73 6.69 -44.93
C ARG A 161 -27.09 7.31 -45.25
N ARG A 162 -27.11 8.57 -45.68
CA ARG A 162 -28.28 9.16 -46.33
C ARG A 162 -27.86 9.90 -47.59
N ASN A 163 -27.53 9.15 -48.63
CA ASN A 163 -27.66 9.55 -50.03
C ASN A 163 -27.21 8.41 -50.93
N THR A 164 -28.15 7.56 -51.33
CA THR A 164 -28.26 7.00 -52.69
C THR A 164 -29.57 6.22 -52.75
N SER A 165 -30.63 6.92 -53.13
CA SER A 165 -31.84 6.31 -53.68
C SER A 165 -31.64 6.19 -55.19
N GLU A 166 -32.44 5.28 -55.79
CA GLU A 166 -32.61 5.02 -57.23
C GLU A 166 -31.67 3.94 -57.79
N LYS A 167 -32.11 2.88 -58.49
CA LYS A 167 -33.41 2.46 -59.05
C LYS A 167 -33.16 1.07 -59.66
N TYR A 168 -34.01 0.06 -59.48
CA TYR A 168 -34.24 -0.97 -60.51
C TYR A 168 -35.52 -1.76 -60.21
N GLN A 169 -36.23 -2.07 -61.28
CA GLN A 169 -37.64 -2.41 -61.36
C GLN A 169 -37.81 -3.91 -61.69
N SER A 170 -38.72 -4.57 -60.94
CA SER A 170 -39.73 -5.55 -61.36
C SER A 170 -39.39 -6.86 -62.11
N ILE A 171 -39.91 -7.95 -61.53
CA ILE A 171 -40.57 -9.15 -62.11
C ILE A 171 -39.68 -10.30 -62.63
N HIS A 172 -39.77 -11.47 -61.96
CA HIS A 172 -40.37 -12.68 -62.54
C HIS A 172 -40.64 -13.77 -61.48
N GLU A 173 -41.84 -14.36 -61.58
CA GLU A 173 -42.28 -15.59 -60.93
C GLU A 173 -41.39 -16.79 -61.29
N GLY A 174 -41.21 -17.73 -60.36
CA GLY A 174 -40.58 -19.01 -60.66
C GLY A 174 -40.44 -19.96 -59.48
N ARG A 175 -41.37 -20.92 -59.39
CA ARG A 175 -41.27 -22.28 -58.81
C ARG A 175 -40.38 -22.50 -57.57
N THR A 176 -41.06 -22.76 -56.46
CA THR A 176 -40.58 -23.63 -55.37
C THR A 176 -40.42 -25.08 -55.85
N PRO A 177 -39.27 -25.75 -55.62
CA PRO A 177 -39.25 -27.19 -55.50
C PRO A 177 -39.50 -27.59 -54.04
N GLN A 178 -40.37 -28.58 -53.87
CA GLN A 178 -40.62 -29.27 -52.62
C GLN A 178 -39.32 -29.86 -52.06
N VAL A 179 -38.96 -29.48 -50.83
CA VAL A 179 -38.04 -30.24 -49.99
C VAL A 179 -38.80 -30.64 -48.75
N LEU A 180 -38.97 -31.96 -48.62
CA LEU A 180 -39.59 -32.67 -47.52
C LEU A 180 -38.69 -32.55 -46.27
N GLY A 181 -39.13 -31.77 -45.28
CA GLY A 181 -38.48 -31.67 -43.97
C GLY A 181 -39.38 -30.87 -43.02
N MET A 182 -39.96 -31.54 -42.03
CA MET A 182 -41.00 -31.01 -41.14
C MET A 182 -40.62 -29.68 -40.47
N GLU A 183 -41.48 -28.68 -40.66
CA GLU A 183 -41.38 -27.31 -40.14
C GLU A 183 -41.45 -27.24 -38.60
N CYS A 184 -40.92 -26.14 -38.04
CA CYS A 184 -41.30 -25.70 -36.70
C CYS A 184 -42.84 -25.68 -36.60
N LEU A 185 -43.40 -26.26 -35.54
CA LEU A 185 -44.85 -26.45 -35.41
C LEU A 185 -45.67 -25.18 -35.78
N PRO A 186 -46.77 -25.33 -36.55
CA PRO A 186 -47.49 -24.23 -37.22
C PRO A 186 -48.25 -23.27 -36.29
N ASN A 187 -48.11 -23.40 -34.97
CA ASN A 187 -48.75 -22.50 -33.99
C ASN A 187 -47.78 -21.52 -33.30
N SER A 188 -46.53 -21.44 -33.74
CA SER A 188 -45.64 -20.30 -33.47
C SER A 188 -45.38 -19.54 -34.76
N SER A 189 -45.52 -18.22 -34.71
CA SER A 189 -45.45 -17.32 -35.87
C SER A 189 -44.27 -17.62 -36.82
N PRO A 190 -44.47 -17.54 -38.16
CA PRO A 190 -43.49 -17.94 -39.19
C PRO A 190 -42.21 -17.07 -39.29
N LEU A 191 -41.89 -16.30 -38.25
CA LEU A 191 -40.80 -15.31 -38.21
C LEU A 191 -39.80 -15.52 -37.06
N GLN A 192 -39.87 -16.66 -36.34
CA GLN A 192 -38.92 -16.94 -35.26
C GLN A 192 -37.61 -17.55 -35.80
N PRO A 193 -36.45 -17.05 -35.36
CA PRO A 193 -35.14 -17.47 -35.88
C PRO A 193 -34.66 -18.83 -35.34
N PHE A 194 -35.19 -19.25 -34.19
CA PHE A 194 -34.94 -20.56 -33.59
C PHE A 194 -36.24 -21.12 -33.01
N CYS A 195 -36.32 -22.45 -32.90
CA CYS A 195 -37.46 -23.17 -32.36
C CYS A 195 -36.98 -24.22 -31.36
N LEU A 196 -37.66 -24.30 -30.21
CA LEU A 196 -37.47 -25.35 -29.22
C LEU A 196 -38.53 -26.44 -29.42
N PRO A 197 -38.20 -27.74 -29.27
CA PRO A 197 -39.17 -28.81 -29.43
C PRO A 197 -40.21 -28.80 -28.30
N SER A 198 -41.40 -29.36 -28.53
CA SER A 198 -42.50 -29.33 -27.55
C SER A 198 -42.19 -30.06 -26.23
N ASN A 199 -41.25 -30.99 -26.26
CA ASN A 199 -40.75 -31.73 -25.10
C ASN A 199 -39.49 -31.09 -24.48
N TYR A 200 -39.15 -29.85 -24.86
CA TYR A 200 -38.02 -29.15 -24.27
C TYR A 200 -38.32 -28.76 -22.83
N SER A 201 -37.56 -29.34 -21.90
CA SER A 201 -37.49 -28.87 -20.52
C SER A 201 -36.22 -28.03 -20.35
N LYS A 202 -36.39 -26.82 -19.83
CA LYS A 202 -35.27 -25.93 -19.49
C LYS A 202 -34.51 -26.37 -18.24
N GLU A 203 -35.07 -27.30 -17.47
CA GLU A 203 -34.43 -27.85 -16.26
C GLU A 203 -33.50 -29.02 -16.64
N ASP A 204 -33.78 -29.69 -17.75
CA ASP A 204 -33.00 -30.83 -18.19
C ASP A 204 -31.77 -30.36 -18.99
N ARG A 205 -30.60 -30.86 -18.58
CA ARG A 205 -29.33 -30.68 -19.31
C ARG A 205 -29.39 -31.33 -20.70
N PRO A 206 -28.64 -30.82 -21.70
CA PRO A 206 -28.41 -31.55 -22.95
C PRO A 206 -27.87 -32.97 -22.71
N CYS A 207 -28.41 -33.96 -23.44
CA CYS A 207 -28.11 -35.38 -23.24
C CYS A 207 -26.75 -35.76 -23.84
N GLU A 208 -25.66 -35.47 -23.13
CA GLU A 208 -24.30 -35.94 -23.41
C GLU A 208 -23.69 -36.56 -22.14
N GLU A 209 -22.94 -37.65 -22.24
CA GLU A 209 -22.31 -38.31 -21.09
C GLU A 209 -21.40 -37.36 -20.32
N LYS A 210 -20.53 -36.63 -21.04
CA LYS A 210 -19.72 -35.53 -20.52
C LYS A 210 -19.94 -34.28 -21.35
N PHE A 211 -20.50 -33.24 -20.75
CA PHE A 211 -20.85 -32.00 -21.43
C PHE A 211 -19.81 -30.92 -21.18
N GLN A 212 -19.23 -30.42 -22.27
CA GLN A 212 -18.17 -29.42 -22.22
C GLN A 212 -18.74 -28.01 -22.36
N ILE A 213 -18.36 -27.14 -21.43
CA ILE A 213 -18.70 -25.71 -21.46
C ILE A 213 -17.41 -24.94 -21.65
N PHE A 214 -17.31 -24.22 -22.77
CA PHE A 214 -16.18 -23.34 -23.03
C PHE A 214 -16.38 -22.00 -22.34
N THR A 215 -15.33 -21.50 -21.71
CA THR A 215 -15.41 -20.32 -20.85
C THR A 215 -14.33 -19.30 -21.20
N ALA A 216 -14.68 -18.03 -21.00
CA ALA A 216 -13.78 -16.90 -21.13
C ALA A 216 -14.13 -15.85 -20.07
N PHE A 217 -13.10 -15.28 -19.45
CA PHE A 217 -13.21 -14.20 -18.47
C PHE A 217 -12.57 -12.95 -19.02
N ILE A 218 -13.34 -11.87 -19.13
CA ILE A 218 -12.85 -10.55 -19.55
C ILE A 218 -12.96 -9.64 -18.34
N ILE A 219 -11.83 -9.25 -17.76
CA ILE A 219 -11.78 -8.44 -16.54
C ILE A 219 -11.66 -6.98 -16.96
N ASP A 220 -12.65 -6.16 -16.62
CA ASP A 220 -12.68 -4.75 -16.98
C ASP A 220 -11.86 -3.91 -16.00
N ASP A 221 -12.06 -4.14 -14.70
CA ASP A 221 -11.37 -3.42 -13.62
C ASP A 221 -11.39 -4.18 -12.29
N VAL A 222 -10.42 -3.89 -11.42
CA VAL A 222 -10.44 -4.26 -9.99
C VAL A 222 -10.70 -3.00 -9.21
N SER A 223 -11.95 -2.85 -8.77
CA SER A 223 -12.45 -1.59 -8.25
C SER A 223 -12.04 -1.36 -6.80
N VAL A 224 -12.06 -2.40 -5.96
CA VAL A 224 -11.73 -2.29 -4.53
C VAL A 224 -11.04 -3.56 -4.06
N VAL A 225 -9.96 -3.39 -3.30
CA VAL A 225 -9.34 -4.44 -2.48
C VAL A 225 -9.50 -4.01 -1.03
N ASP A 226 -10.24 -4.79 -0.26
CA ASP A 226 -10.45 -4.54 1.17
C ASP A 226 -9.60 -5.52 1.98
N ASP A 227 -8.48 -5.01 2.49
CA ASP A 227 -7.54 -5.76 3.32
C ASP A 227 -8.13 -6.15 4.69
N ILE A 228 -9.11 -5.40 5.21
CA ILE A 228 -9.70 -5.63 6.54
C ILE A 228 -10.71 -6.78 6.48
N SER A 229 -11.54 -6.78 5.43
CA SER A 229 -12.54 -7.84 5.24
C SER A 229 -12.07 -8.98 4.33
N CYS A 230 -10.82 -8.96 3.89
CA CYS A 230 -10.21 -9.97 3.01
C CYS A 230 -11.08 -10.21 1.77
N ALA A 231 -11.51 -9.13 1.11
CA ALA A 231 -12.43 -9.18 -0.02
C ALA A 231 -11.90 -8.39 -1.21
N VAL A 232 -12.14 -8.91 -2.42
CA VAL A 232 -11.77 -8.27 -3.68
C VAL A 232 -13.02 -8.06 -4.50
N THR A 233 -13.23 -6.82 -4.96
CA THR A 233 -14.31 -6.44 -5.86
C THR A 233 -13.74 -6.19 -7.24
N MET A 234 -14.28 -6.90 -8.24
CA MET A 234 -13.87 -6.75 -9.63
C MET A 234 -15.08 -6.71 -10.56
N ALA A 235 -14.99 -5.88 -11.60
CA ALA A 235 -15.93 -5.83 -12.70
C ALA A 235 -15.43 -6.73 -13.82
N LEU A 236 -16.24 -7.70 -14.23
CA LEU A 236 -15.89 -8.61 -15.31
C LEU A 236 -17.09 -9.03 -16.16
N ILE A 237 -16.76 -9.53 -17.34
CA ILE A 237 -17.66 -10.22 -18.25
C ILE A 237 -17.29 -11.70 -18.20
N MET A 238 -18.21 -12.52 -17.71
CA MET A 238 -18.10 -13.97 -17.76
C MET A 238 -18.82 -14.47 -18.99
N ARG A 239 -18.13 -15.19 -19.88
CA ARG A 239 -18.71 -15.78 -21.08
C ARG A 239 -18.64 -17.31 -20.98
N PHE A 240 -19.78 -17.94 -21.19
CA PHE A 240 -19.95 -19.38 -21.23
C PHE A 240 -20.57 -19.77 -22.57
N SER A 241 -20.02 -20.79 -23.21
CA SER A 241 -20.38 -21.23 -24.55
C SER A 241 -20.58 -22.74 -24.57
N TRP A 242 -21.73 -23.19 -25.05
CA TRP A 242 -22.05 -24.61 -25.15
C TRP A 242 -22.94 -24.88 -26.37
N ILE A 243 -22.95 -26.12 -26.85
CA ILE A 243 -23.81 -26.54 -27.97
C ILE A 243 -25.15 -27.01 -27.40
N GLU A 244 -26.27 -26.50 -27.93
CA GLU A 244 -27.61 -26.99 -27.58
C GLU A 244 -28.18 -27.86 -28.73
N PRO A 245 -27.99 -29.19 -28.68
CA PRO A 245 -28.38 -30.08 -29.77
C PRO A 245 -29.90 -30.16 -29.96
N ARG A 246 -30.70 -29.90 -28.91
CA ARG A 246 -32.17 -29.97 -28.95
C ARG A 246 -32.79 -28.80 -29.71
N MET A 247 -32.05 -27.69 -29.85
CA MET A 247 -32.51 -26.50 -30.58
C MET A 247 -32.48 -26.74 -32.10
N ARG A 248 -33.49 -26.19 -32.78
CA ARG A 248 -33.54 -26.13 -34.24
C ARG A 248 -33.46 -24.69 -34.71
N LEU A 249 -32.60 -24.43 -35.70
CA LEU A 249 -32.45 -23.12 -36.30
C LEU A 249 -33.21 -23.08 -37.62
N ASN A 250 -33.91 -21.97 -37.87
CA ASN A 250 -34.44 -21.68 -39.19
C ASN A 250 -33.39 -20.85 -39.92
N GLU A 251 -32.47 -21.52 -40.63
CA GLU A 251 -31.30 -20.89 -41.25
C GLU A 251 -31.66 -19.69 -42.14
N HIS A 252 -32.74 -19.79 -42.93
CA HIS A 252 -33.19 -18.69 -43.79
C HIS A 252 -33.58 -17.44 -42.98
N VAL A 253 -34.36 -17.60 -41.90
CA VAL A 253 -34.78 -16.49 -41.04
C VAL A 253 -33.61 -16.00 -40.18
N PHE A 254 -32.77 -16.90 -39.69
CA PHE A 254 -31.59 -16.61 -38.89
C PHE A 254 -30.59 -15.75 -39.67
N LEU A 255 -30.19 -16.19 -40.87
CA LEU A 255 -29.28 -15.46 -41.75
C LEU A 255 -29.90 -14.13 -42.24
N SER A 256 -31.22 -14.07 -42.46
CA SER A 256 -31.89 -12.81 -42.84
C SER A 256 -31.87 -11.75 -41.73
N LYS A 257 -31.73 -12.16 -40.47
CA LYS A 257 -31.69 -11.26 -39.31
C LYS A 257 -30.27 -10.83 -38.93
N LEU A 258 -29.24 -11.54 -39.39
CA LEU A 258 -27.85 -11.14 -39.18
C LEU A 258 -27.56 -9.87 -39.98
N ARG A 259 -26.93 -8.88 -39.35
CA ARG A 259 -26.53 -7.64 -40.03
C ARG A 259 -25.09 -7.76 -40.51
N GLY A 260 -24.89 -7.83 -41.82
CA GLY A 260 -23.55 -7.70 -42.42
C GLY A 260 -22.62 -8.88 -42.07
N ALA A 261 -21.61 -8.62 -41.24
CA ALA A 261 -20.56 -9.58 -40.87
C ALA A 261 -20.79 -10.27 -39.50
N GLU A 262 -21.94 -10.06 -38.86
CA GLU A 262 -22.30 -10.75 -37.61
C GLU A 262 -22.58 -12.23 -37.85
N THR A 263 -22.03 -13.11 -37.02
CA THR A 263 -22.29 -14.56 -37.06
C THR A 263 -23.28 -15.03 -36.00
N THR A 264 -23.59 -14.17 -35.03
CA THR A 264 -24.41 -14.50 -33.85
C THR A 264 -25.66 -13.65 -33.78
N LEU A 265 -26.77 -14.24 -33.34
CA LEU A 265 -28.05 -13.57 -33.15
C LEU A 265 -28.38 -13.40 -31.66
N GLU A 266 -28.63 -12.17 -31.22
CA GLU A 266 -29.05 -11.89 -29.85
C GLU A 266 -30.50 -12.30 -29.58
N ILE A 267 -30.71 -13.00 -28.46
CA ILE A 267 -32.04 -13.39 -27.99
C ILE A 267 -32.71 -12.24 -27.24
N ALA A 268 -33.91 -11.88 -27.69
CA ALA A 268 -34.77 -10.91 -27.01
C ALA A 268 -35.01 -11.30 -25.54
N TYR A 269 -35.05 -10.30 -24.65
CA TYR A 269 -35.13 -10.48 -23.20
C TYR A 269 -36.21 -11.47 -22.73
N GLU A 270 -37.41 -11.39 -23.32
CA GLU A 270 -38.57 -12.25 -22.99
C GLU A 270 -38.33 -13.74 -23.24
N ASN A 271 -37.43 -14.09 -24.16
CA ASN A 271 -37.17 -15.47 -24.54
C ASN A 271 -35.97 -16.09 -23.79
N ARG A 272 -35.24 -15.30 -22.99
CA ARG A 272 -34.05 -15.78 -22.26
C ARG A 272 -34.39 -16.83 -21.20
N ASN A 273 -35.58 -16.76 -20.60
CA ASN A 273 -36.02 -17.68 -19.56
C ASN A 273 -36.51 -19.06 -20.08
N LYS A 274 -36.48 -19.27 -21.41
CA LYS A 274 -36.96 -20.50 -22.05
C LYS A 274 -35.86 -21.51 -22.37
N ILE A 275 -34.60 -21.12 -22.21
CA ILE A 275 -33.43 -21.90 -22.58
C ILE A 275 -32.74 -22.39 -21.30
N TRP A 276 -32.26 -23.63 -21.31
CA TRP A 276 -31.42 -24.20 -20.25
C TRP A 276 -30.11 -23.42 -20.13
N ILE A 277 -29.75 -23.04 -18.91
CA ILE A 277 -28.50 -22.35 -18.59
C ILE A 277 -27.79 -23.25 -17.56
N PRO A 278 -26.47 -23.48 -17.70
CA PRO A 278 -25.73 -24.28 -16.73
C PRO A 278 -25.80 -23.68 -15.32
N ASP A 279 -25.66 -24.52 -14.31
CA ASP A 279 -25.56 -24.08 -12.93
C ASP A 279 -24.17 -23.46 -12.68
N LEU A 280 -24.13 -22.14 -12.54
CA LEU A 280 -22.91 -21.37 -12.36
C LEU A 280 -22.82 -20.88 -10.92
N TYR A 281 -22.04 -21.57 -10.10
CA TYR A 281 -21.75 -21.21 -8.72
C TYR A 281 -20.39 -20.52 -8.61
N ILE A 282 -20.37 -19.31 -8.06
CA ILE A 282 -19.13 -18.59 -7.77
C ILE A 282 -18.68 -18.96 -6.36
N SER A 283 -17.51 -19.58 -6.25
CA SER A 283 -16.94 -19.94 -4.95
C SER A 283 -16.49 -18.69 -4.19
N ASN A 284 -16.70 -18.70 -2.87
CA ASN A 284 -16.36 -17.59 -1.97
C ASN A 284 -17.03 -16.25 -2.32
N LEU A 285 -18.20 -16.29 -2.96
CA LEU A 285 -18.96 -15.08 -3.26
C LEU A 285 -19.45 -14.43 -1.96
N ARG A 286 -19.15 -13.14 -1.78
CA ARG A 286 -19.68 -12.32 -0.68
C ARG A 286 -20.86 -11.49 -1.15
N ASP A 287 -20.67 -10.79 -2.25
CA ASP A 287 -21.69 -9.93 -2.84
C ASP A 287 -21.55 -9.92 -4.37
N LYS A 288 -22.65 -9.63 -5.03
CA LYS A 288 -22.72 -9.52 -6.48
C LYS A 288 -23.71 -8.43 -6.84
N SER A 289 -23.22 -7.42 -7.55
CA SER A 289 -24.04 -6.34 -8.06
C SER A 289 -24.00 -6.30 -9.59
N ASN A 290 -25.18 -6.13 -10.19
CA ASN A 290 -25.30 -5.89 -11.63
C ASN A 290 -25.16 -4.38 -11.86
N THR A 291 -23.96 -3.83 -11.69
CA THR A 291 -23.72 -2.39 -11.82
C THR A 291 -23.71 -1.96 -13.29
N GLY A 292 -24.27 -0.77 -13.57
CA GLY A 292 -24.24 -0.13 -14.88
C GLY A 292 -25.48 -0.30 -15.76
N PHE A 293 -26.43 -1.17 -15.42
CA PHE A 293 -27.68 -1.36 -16.17
C PHE A 293 -28.90 -0.97 -15.34
N LEU A 294 -29.62 0.07 -15.77
CA LEU A 294 -30.81 0.59 -15.07
C LEU A 294 -32.06 -0.30 -15.23
N ASP A 295 -32.15 -1.08 -16.32
CA ASP A 295 -33.37 -1.82 -16.70
C ASP A 295 -33.18 -3.33 -16.93
N HIS A 296 -31.94 -3.85 -16.93
CA HIS A 296 -31.65 -5.26 -17.27
C HIS A 296 -30.54 -5.88 -16.41
N PRO A 297 -30.56 -7.20 -16.15
CA PRO A 297 -29.62 -7.88 -15.25
C PRO A 297 -28.20 -8.05 -15.81
N GLY A 298 -27.76 -7.24 -16.78
CA GLY A 298 -26.41 -7.37 -17.36
C GLY A 298 -26.14 -8.70 -18.05
N ILE A 299 -27.19 -9.41 -18.49
CA ILE A 299 -27.07 -10.69 -19.20
C ILE A 299 -27.23 -10.43 -20.70
N LYS A 300 -26.50 -11.15 -21.54
CA LYS A 300 -26.67 -11.22 -22.98
C LYS A 300 -26.60 -12.69 -23.40
N ILE A 301 -27.55 -13.15 -24.22
CA ILE A 301 -27.55 -14.51 -24.76
C ILE A 301 -27.56 -14.39 -26.27
N ASP A 302 -26.52 -14.90 -26.90
CA ASP A 302 -26.37 -14.93 -28.34
C ASP A 302 -26.40 -16.39 -28.82
N ILE A 303 -27.00 -16.62 -29.99
CA ILE A 303 -27.00 -17.94 -30.65
C ILE A 303 -26.11 -17.83 -31.88
N ASP A 304 -25.21 -18.80 -32.06
CA ASP A 304 -24.41 -18.96 -33.27
C ASP A 304 -25.10 -19.90 -34.28
N THR A 305 -24.68 -19.80 -35.53
CA THR A 305 -25.08 -20.65 -36.66
C THR A 305 -24.93 -22.16 -36.37
N ASN A 306 -23.96 -22.56 -35.54
CA ASN A 306 -23.71 -23.95 -35.16
C ASN A 306 -24.55 -24.44 -33.96
N LYS A 307 -25.65 -23.74 -33.61
CA LYS A 307 -26.46 -24.01 -32.40
C LYS A 307 -25.70 -23.82 -31.08
N THR A 308 -24.56 -23.15 -31.12
CA THR A 308 -23.82 -22.76 -29.93
C THR A 308 -24.55 -21.61 -29.26
N ILE A 309 -24.80 -21.73 -27.96
CA ILE A 309 -25.37 -20.68 -27.13
C ILE A 309 -24.22 -20.02 -26.39
N ILE A 310 -24.12 -18.69 -26.53
CA ILE A 310 -23.12 -17.86 -25.88
C ILE A 310 -23.84 -17.03 -24.82
N TYR A 311 -23.64 -17.41 -23.56
CA TYR A 311 -24.13 -16.68 -22.40
C TYR A 311 -23.03 -15.73 -21.90
N SER A 312 -23.28 -14.43 -21.96
CA SER A 312 -22.39 -13.39 -21.43
C SER A 312 -23.04 -12.67 -20.26
N HIS A 313 -22.35 -12.60 -19.13
CA HIS A 313 -22.82 -11.94 -17.92
C HIS A 313 -21.83 -10.87 -17.49
N TYR A 314 -22.28 -9.62 -17.51
CA TYR A 314 -21.59 -8.46 -17.00
C TYR A 314 -21.95 -8.31 -15.52
N ALA A 315 -20.98 -8.48 -14.63
CA ALA A 315 -21.21 -8.39 -13.19
C ALA A 315 -20.03 -7.76 -12.47
N GLU A 316 -20.33 -7.01 -11.43
CA GLU A 316 -19.36 -6.63 -10.41
C GLU A 316 -19.47 -7.63 -9.26
N VAL A 317 -18.38 -8.32 -9.01
CA VAL A 317 -18.33 -9.46 -8.10
C VAL A 317 -17.37 -9.17 -6.96
N THR A 318 -17.87 -9.29 -5.73
CA THR A 318 -17.08 -9.25 -4.52
C THR A 318 -16.91 -10.66 -3.98
N PHE A 319 -15.68 -11.17 -3.97
CA PHE A 319 -15.35 -12.50 -3.46
C PHE A 319 -14.35 -12.42 -2.31
N LEU A 320 -14.44 -13.40 -1.40
CA LEU A 320 -13.52 -13.53 -0.27
C LEU A 320 -12.22 -14.16 -0.74
N CYS A 321 -11.11 -13.49 -0.41
CA CYS A 321 -9.77 -13.99 -0.62
C CYS A 321 -8.99 -13.94 0.69
N PRO A 322 -8.62 -15.09 1.28
CA PRO A 322 -7.85 -15.12 2.51
C PRO A 322 -6.42 -14.61 2.26
N MET A 323 -6.17 -13.36 2.63
CA MET A 323 -4.86 -12.71 2.51
C MET A 323 -4.04 -12.94 3.78
N ILE A 324 -2.71 -13.10 3.62
CA ILE A 324 -1.77 -13.32 4.73
C ILE A 324 -0.84 -12.11 4.81
N PHE A 325 -0.89 -11.38 5.92
CA PHE A 325 -0.22 -10.08 6.07
C PHE A 325 1.10 -10.12 6.85
N ASP A 326 1.68 -11.29 7.09
CA ASP A 326 2.93 -11.45 7.86
C ASP A 326 4.07 -10.55 7.34
N LEU A 327 4.17 -10.41 6.02
CA LEU A 327 5.17 -9.59 5.33
C LEU A 327 4.72 -8.16 5.01
N PHE A 328 3.58 -7.71 5.54
CA PHE A 328 3.05 -6.38 5.28
C PHE A 328 4.09 -5.28 5.55
N PRO A 329 4.32 -4.33 4.61
CA PRO A 329 3.60 -4.07 3.35
C PRO A 329 4.26 -4.64 2.07
N PHE A 330 5.16 -5.62 2.20
CA PHE A 330 5.90 -6.27 1.10
C PHE A 330 5.22 -7.58 0.64
N ASP A 331 3.92 -7.66 0.88
CA ASP A 331 3.05 -8.79 0.67
C ASP A 331 2.61 -8.94 -0.80
N ILE A 332 2.53 -10.20 -1.24
CA ILE A 332 1.96 -10.60 -2.52
C ILE A 332 0.86 -11.63 -2.21
N HIS A 333 -0.33 -11.40 -2.76
CA HIS A 333 -1.47 -12.27 -2.56
C HIS A 333 -1.91 -12.90 -3.87
N HIS A 334 -2.28 -14.18 -3.82
CA HIS A 334 -2.84 -14.93 -4.94
C HIS A 334 -4.29 -15.31 -4.61
N CYS A 335 -5.22 -14.66 -5.28
CA CYS A 335 -6.65 -14.82 -5.03
C CYS A 335 -7.31 -15.57 -6.19
N ASP A 336 -7.76 -16.79 -5.92
CA ASP A 336 -8.41 -17.61 -6.94
C ASP A 336 -9.90 -17.26 -7.02
N PHE A 337 -10.30 -16.60 -8.11
CA PHE A 337 -11.71 -16.46 -8.47
C PHE A 337 -12.14 -17.71 -9.24
N LYS A 338 -13.10 -18.47 -8.70
CA LYS A 338 -13.54 -19.74 -9.28
C LYS A 338 -15.05 -19.75 -9.52
N VAL A 339 -15.43 -20.24 -10.69
CA VAL A 339 -16.79 -20.61 -11.06
C VAL A 339 -16.82 -22.13 -11.23
N GLN A 340 -17.81 -22.78 -10.64
CA GLN A 340 -17.98 -24.24 -10.67
C GLN A 340 -19.46 -24.59 -10.75
N SER A 341 -19.74 -25.86 -11.02
CA SER A 341 -21.08 -26.43 -10.86
C SER A 341 -21.32 -26.80 -9.39
N LEU A 342 -22.55 -26.65 -8.91
CA LEU A 342 -22.97 -27.05 -7.57
C LEU A 342 -23.57 -28.45 -7.57
N GLU A 343 -24.27 -28.81 -8.65
CA GLU A 343 -25.05 -30.05 -8.72
C GLU A 343 -24.35 -31.15 -9.53
N HIS A 344 -23.50 -30.77 -10.49
CA HIS A 344 -22.91 -31.68 -11.47
C HIS A 344 -21.42 -31.92 -11.23
N THR A 345 -21.04 -33.19 -11.14
CA THR A 345 -19.64 -33.60 -11.01
C THR A 345 -18.87 -33.45 -12.33
N ASP A 346 -17.53 -33.46 -12.30
CA ASP A 346 -16.68 -33.34 -13.51
C ASP A 346 -16.92 -34.44 -14.55
N ALA A 347 -17.47 -35.58 -14.13
CA ALA A 347 -17.89 -36.64 -15.04
C ALA A 347 -19.05 -36.21 -15.96
N SER A 348 -19.89 -35.30 -15.49
CA SER A 348 -21.12 -34.87 -16.18
C SER A 348 -20.99 -33.50 -16.86
N ILE A 349 -20.39 -32.52 -16.19
CA ILE A 349 -20.10 -31.18 -16.73
C ILE A 349 -18.64 -30.85 -16.50
N SER A 350 -17.94 -30.47 -17.56
CA SER A 350 -16.56 -29.99 -17.48
C SER A 350 -16.40 -28.61 -18.10
N PHE A 351 -15.68 -27.73 -17.39
CA PHE A 351 -15.38 -26.39 -17.87
C PHE A 351 -14.00 -26.32 -18.52
N GLU A 352 -13.95 -25.79 -19.74
CA GLU A 352 -12.73 -25.63 -20.51
C GLU A 352 -12.51 -24.16 -20.90
N TYR A 353 -11.26 -23.75 -21.06
CA TYR A 353 -10.95 -22.44 -21.60
C TYR A 353 -11.09 -22.47 -23.12
N GLU A 354 -11.66 -21.44 -23.72
CA GLU A 354 -11.77 -21.36 -25.18
C GLU A 354 -10.36 -21.12 -25.79
N ASN A 355 -10.05 -21.78 -26.93
CA ASN A 355 -8.70 -21.89 -27.52
C ASN A 355 -8.01 -20.56 -27.89
N ASN A 356 -8.73 -19.43 -27.85
CA ASN A 356 -8.23 -18.09 -28.16
C ASN A 356 -8.59 -17.03 -27.09
N THR A 357 -8.98 -17.45 -25.88
CA THR A 357 -9.49 -16.55 -24.84
C THR A 357 -8.76 -16.59 -23.50
N THR A 358 -7.52 -17.10 -23.46
CA THR A 358 -6.59 -16.70 -22.39
C THR A 358 -6.16 -15.23 -22.52
N GLY A 359 -7.00 -14.40 -23.14
CA GLY A 359 -6.87 -12.96 -23.29
C GLY A 359 -7.53 -12.27 -22.12
N ILE A 360 -6.74 -12.07 -21.07
CA ILE A 360 -6.91 -10.95 -20.14
C ILE A 360 -6.80 -9.69 -21.02
N LEU A 361 -7.93 -9.24 -21.56
CA LEU A 361 -7.99 -8.10 -22.45
C LEU A 361 -8.20 -6.86 -21.57
N TRP A 362 -7.17 -5.99 -21.50
CA TRP A 362 -7.17 -4.62 -20.94
C TRP A 362 -6.86 -4.51 -19.43
N LYS A 363 -6.03 -3.57 -18.89
CA LYS A 363 -5.36 -2.29 -19.27
C LYS A 363 -6.00 -0.98 -18.80
N THR A 364 -6.91 -1.03 -17.82
CA THR A 364 -7.18 0.14 -16.97
C THR A 364 -7.30 -0.32 -15.53
N GLN A 365 -6.21 -0.20 -14.76
CA GLN A 365 -6.27 -0.36 -13.32
C GLN A 365 -6.74 0.96 -12.72
N THR A 366 -7.89 0.95 -12.05
CA THR A 366 -8.30 2.10 -11.23
C THR A 366 -7.67 2.05 -9.84
N ILE A 367 -7.29 0.86 -9.37
CA ILE A 367 -6.64 0.69 -8.07
C ILE A 367 -5.18 1.18 -8.11
N LEU A 368 -4.89 2.18 -7.28
CA LEU A 368 -3.58 2.84 -7.25
C LEU A 368 -2.64 2.22 -6.22
N GLU A 369 -3.19 1.47 -5.24
CA GLU A 369 -2.48 0.92 -4.07
C GLU A 369 -1.81 -0.44 -4.34
N HIS A 370 -2.38 -1.23 -5.25
CA HIS A 370 -1.88 -2.57 -5.60
C HIS A 370 -1.58 -2.64 -7.09
N ALA A 371 -0.46 -3.30 -7.43
CA ALA A 371 -0.22 -3.77 -8.78
C ALA A 371 -0.90 -5.13 -8.93
N VAL A 372 -1.88 -5.20 -9.84
CA VAL A 372 -2.64 -6.43 -10.09
C VAL A 372 -2.16 -7.09 -11.39
N SER A 373 -2.03 -8.41 -11.37
CA SER A 373 -1.86 -9.23 -12.56
C SER A 373 -2.82 -10.42 -12.51
N PHE A 374 -3.11 -10.98 -13.67
CA PHE A 374 -4.06 -12.08 -13.79
C PHE A 374 -3.38 -13.23 -14.49
N THR A 375 -3.64 -14.44 -14.01
CA THR A 375 -3.24 -15.68 -14.67
C THR A 375 -4.41 -16.65 -14.70
N VAL A 376 -4.39 -17.55 -15.67
CA VAL A 376 -5.35 -18.65 -15.74
C VAL A 376 -5.15 -19.57 -14.54
N LEU A 377 -6.23 -20.16 -14.03
CA LEU A 377 -6.15 -21.08 -12.89
C LEU A 377 -5.34 -22.34 -13.25
N GLU A 378 -4.38 -22.69 -12.41
CA GLU A 378 -3.53 -23.89 -12.58
C GLU A 378 -4.37 -25.19 -12.56
N ASP A 379 -3.97 -26.19 -13.33
CA ASP A 379 -4.80 -27.39 -13.57
C ASP A 379 -5.20 -28.15 -12.30
N HIS A 380 -4.30 -28.25 -11.32
CA HIS A 380 -4.61 -28.92 -10.05
C HIS A 380 -5.64 -28.16 -9.18
N ARG A 381 -5.87 -26.87 -9.46
CA ARG A 381 -6.84 -26.03 -8.73
C ARG A 381 -8.19 -25.92 -9.44
N ARG A 382 -8.31 -26.52 -10.64
CA ARG A 382 -9.54 -26.58 -11.47
C ARG A 382 -10.53 -27.65 -11.01
N PHE A 383 -10.32 -28.23 -9.82
CA PHE A 383 -11.21 -29.22 -9.24
C PHE A 383 -11.49 -28.87 -7.78
N THR A 384 -12.75 -29.00 -7.38
CA THR A 384 -13.18 -28.90 -5.99
C THR A 384 -13.66 -30.27 -5.53
N ILE A 385 -13.21 -30.70 -4.35
CA ILE A 385 -13.58 -31.99 -3.77
C ILE A 385 -14.58 -31.72 -2.65
N PHE A 386 -15.81 -32.20 -2.81
CA PHE A 386 -16.79 -32.22 -1.74
C PHE A 386 -16.87 -33.62 -1.16
N LYS A 387 -17.00 -33.71 0.16
CA LYS A 387 -17.24 -34.97 0.86
C LYS A 387 -18.69 -35.00 1.31
N ASP A 388 -19.42 -36.01 0.88
CA ASP A 388 -20.78 -36.26 1.37
C ASP A 388 -20.75 -36.69 2.85
N LEU A 389 -21.92 -36.66 3.51
CA LEU A 389 -22.16 -37.16 4.87
C LEU A 389 -21.68 -38.61 5.07
N ASN A 390 -21.66 -39.40 3.99
CA ASN A 390 -21.16 -40.78 3.98
C ASN A 390 -19.63 -40.89 3.82
N GLY A 391 -18.91 -39.77 3.70
CA GLY A 391 -17.45 -39.71 3.54
C GLY A 391 -16.95 -39.98 2.11
N ILE A 392 -17.86 -40.14 1.15
CA ILE A 392 -17.52 -40.32 -0.27
C ILE A 392 -17.09 -38.96 -0.83
N SER A 393 -15.91 -38.91 -1.45
CA SER A 393 -15.37 -37.70 -2.09
C SER A 393 -15.78 -37.64 -3.56
N GLU A 394 -16.50 -36.58 -3.93
CA GLU A 394 -16.87 -36.28 -5.32
C GLU A 394 -16.11 -35.08 -5.85
N GLN A 395 -15.78 -35.10 -7.14
CA GLN A 395 -14.99 -34.06 -7.80
C GLN A 395 -15.87 -33.23 -8.73
N TYR A 396 -15.76 -31.92 -8.58
CA TYR A 396 -16.50 -30.94 -9.37
C TYR A 396 -15.53 -30.11 -10.19
N SER A 397 -15.87 -29.89 -11.45
CA SER A 397 -15.08 -29.08 -12.37
C SER A 397 -15.19 -27.59 -11.99
N ALA A 398 -14.05 -26.91 -11.90
CA ALA A 398 -13.96 -25.49 -11.58
C ALA A 398 -13.08 -24.77 -12.60
N ILE A 399 -13.45 -23.54 -12.94
CA ILE A 399 -12.74 -22.70 -13.90
C ILE A 399 -12.67 -21.27 -13.41
N GLY A 400 -11.63 -20.54 -13.76
CA GLY A 400 -11.45 -19.24 -13.16
C GLY A 400 -10.14 -18.55 -13.50
N VAL A 401 -9.83 -17.54 -12.70
CA VAL A 401 -8.62 -16.72 -12.83
C VAL A 401 -7.97 -16.56 -11.45
N THR A 402 -6.65 -16.61 -11.42
CA THR A 402 -5.87 -16.23 -10.23
C THR A 402 -5.50 -14.75 -10.37
N VAL A 403 -6.04 -13.95 -9.45
CA VAL A 403 -5.72 -12.53 -9.30
C VAL A 403 -4.51 -12.41 -8.39
N THR A 404 -3.36 -12.04 -8.95
CA THR A 404 -2.13 -11.79 -8.18
C THR A 404 -2.04 -10.30 -7.87
N MET A 405 -2.00 -9.96 -6.59
CA MET A 405 -1.97 -8.57 -6.12
C MET A 405 -0.68 -8.33 -5.35
N SER A 406 0.10 -7.36 -5.80
CA SER A 406 1.32 -6.91 -5.13
C SER A 406 1.09 -5.51 -4.58
N ARG A 407 1.29 -5.32 -3.27
CA ARG A 407 1.14 -3.99 -2.65
C ARG A 407 2.26 -3.04 -3.08
N LYS A 408 1.94 -1.76 -3.31
CA LYS A 408 2.95 -0.72 -3.48
C LYS A 408 3.46 -0.29 -2.10
N TYR A 409 4.63 -0.79 -1.71
CA TYR A 409 5.20 -0.60 -0.37
C TYR A 409 5.81 0.80 -0.11
N LEU A 410 6.08 1.59 -1.16
CA LEU A 410 6.83 2.85 -1.05
C LEU A 410 6.17 3.90 -0.12
N PRO A 411 4.84 4.12 -0.15
CA PRO A 411 4.17 5.01 0.78
C PRO A 411 4.40 4.61 2.24
N PHE A 412 4.29 3.32 2.57
CA PHE A 412 4.53 2.83 3.94
C PHE A 412 5.98 3.02 4.39
N LEU A 413 6.95 2.86 3.48
CA LEU A 413 8.36 3.11 3.78
C LEU A 413 8.60 4.57 4.17
N ILE A 414 7.94 5.49 3.47
CA ILE A 414 8.06 6.93 3.71
C ILE A 414 7.29 7.36 4.95
N ASP A 415 6.09 6.81 5.18
CA ASP A 415 5.19 7.27 6.24
C ASP A 415 5.56 6.69 7.61
N TYR A 416 6.09 5.47 7.65
CA TYR A 416 6.37 4.77 8.90
C TYR A 416 7.86 4.42 9.09
N PHE A 417 8.50 3.78 8.09
CA PHE A 417 9.88 3.29 8.27
C PHE A 417 10.88 4.43 8.44
N LEU A 418 10.81 5.42 7.55
CA LEU A 418 11.76 6.53 7.51
C LEU A 418 11.65 7.44 8.76
N PRO A 419 10.47 7.92 9.19
CA PRO A 419 10.33 8.71 10.40
C PRO A 419 10.75 7.95 11.67
N ALA A 420 10.38 6.68 11.79
CA ALA A 420 10.77 5.85 12.93
C ALA A 420 12.30 5.65 13.01
N GLY A 421 12.94 5.39 11.86
CA GLY A 421 14.39 5.31 11.78
C GLY A 421 15.08 6.62 12.16
N LEU A 422 14.59 7.75 11.65
CA LEU A 422 15.13 9.07 12.01
C LEU A 422 14.98 9.37 13.52
N PHE A 423 13.87 8.97 14.16
CA PHE A 423 13.71 9.11 15.60
C PHE A 423 14.75 8.32 16.40
N VAL A 424 15.10 7.10 15.97
CA VAL A 424 16.20 6.35 16.59
C VAL A 424 17.52 7.11 16.45
N LEU A 425 17.82 7.68 15.28
CA LEU A 425 19.04 8.47 15.08
C LEU A 425 19.08 9.73 15.96
N VAL A 426 17.95 10.44 16.09
CA VAL A 426 17.84 11.62 16.97
C VAL A 426 18.02 11.22 18.44
N SER A 427 17.56 10.03 18.84
CA SER A 427 17.73 9.55 20.21
C SER A 427 19.20 9.45 20.62
N TRP A 428 20.11 9.12 19.69
CA TRP A 428 21.55 9.04 19.96
C TRP A 428 22.16 10.39 20.28
N VAL A 429 21.55 11.48 19.81
CA VAL A 429 21.99 12.84 20.13
C VAL A 429 21.95 13.09 21.64
N SER A 430 21.05 12.42 22.37
CA SER A 430 20.97 12.52 23.83
C SER A 430 22.29 12.15 24.53
N PHE A 431 23.04 11.15 24.04
CA PHE A 431 24.32 10.70 24.59
C PHE A 431 25.46 11.72 24.41
N LEU A 432 25.29 12.71 23.52
CA LEU A 432 26.27 13.76 23.27
C LEU A 432 26.03 15.00 24.15
N ILE A 433 24.80 15.25 24.57
CA ILE A 433 24.44 16.39 25.43
C ILE A 433 25.04 16.12 26.82
N PRO A 434 25.72 17.03 27.52
CA PRO A 434 26.27 16.72 28.86
C PRO A 434 25.19 16.38 29.91
N PRO A 435 25.44 15.45 30.87
CA PRO A 435 24.48 15.06 31.90
C PRO A 435 24.15 16.17 32.91
N ALA A 436 24.88 17.29 32.88
CA ALA A 436 24.59 18.49 33.66
C ALA A 436 23.28 19.20 33.23
N ILE A 437 22.85 19.01 31.97
CA ILE A 437 21.67 19.67 31.39
C ILE A 437 20.49 18.68 31.39
N VAL A 438 20.04 18.34 32.60
CA VAL A 438 18.95 17.39 32.88
C VAL A 438 17.67 17.62 32.04
N PRO A 439 17.11 18.84 31.94
CA PRO A 439 15.82 19.02 31.26
C PRO A 439 15.85 18.73 29.75
N GLY A 440 17.00 18.89 29.10
CA GLY A 440 17.13 18.70 27.65
C GLY A 440 17.09 17.23 27.23
N ARG A 441 17.84 16.35 27.94
CA ARG A 441 17.89 14.91 27.64
C ARG A 441 16.55 14.21 27.89
N MET A 442 15.89 14.51 29.03
CA MET A 442 14.59 13.92 29.37
C MET A 442 13.50 14.28 28.37
N ALA A 443 13.32 15.58 28.10
CA ALA A 443 12.25 16.05 27.24
C ALA A 443 12.38 15.47 25.82
N LEU A 444 13.61 15.39 25.30
CA LEU A 444 13.91 14.76 24.02
C LEU A 444 13.42 13.30 24.01
N LEU A 445 13.96 12.47 24.90
CA LEU A 445 13.73 11.03 24.86
C LEU A 445 12.27 10.64 25.13
N ILE A 446 11.60 11.34 26.07
CA ILE A 446 10.17 11.11 26.36
C ILE A 446 9.32 11.47 25.14
N THR A 447 9.60 12.60 24.50
CA THR A 447 8.83 13.03 23.33
C THR A 447 9.04 12.10 22.14
N LEU A 448 10.27 11.62 21.91
CA LEU A 448 10.54 10.60 20.88
C LEU A 448 9.80 9.30 21.13
N PHE A 449 9.77 8.83 22.39
CA PHE A 449 9.03 7.64 22.78
C PHE A 449 7.54 7.80 22.50
N LEU A 450 6.93 8.91 22.94
CA LEU A 450 5.52 9.21 22.69
C LEU A 450 5.20 9.25 21.19
N MET A 451 6.07 9.89 20.39
CA MET A 451 5.88 9.97 18.94
C MET A 451 5.96 8.60 18.27
N LEU A 452 6.87 7.72 18.69
CA LEU A 452 6.93 6.35 18.15
C LEU A 452 5.71 5.52 18.55
N VAL A 453 5.18 5.69 19.76
CA VAL A 453 3.92 5.03 20.20
C VAL A 453 2.73 5.53 19.37
N ASN A 454 2.66 6.83 19.08
CA ASN A 454 1.63 7.39 18.20
C ASN A 454 1.73 6.82 16.78
N ILE A 455 2.95 6.73 16.22
CA ILE A 455 3.21 6.10 14.92
C ILE A 455 2.81 4.62 14.94
N SER A 456 3.12 3.88 16.00
CA SER A 456 2.71 2.48 16.16
C SER A 456 1.20 2.31 16.18
N THR A 457 0.49 3.22 16.83
CA THR A 457 -0.97 3.21 16.89
C THR A 457 -1.55 3.47 15.50
N SER A 458 -1.04 4.49 14.80
CA SER A 458 -1.42 4.81 13.42
C SER A 458 -1.14 3.64 12.46
N ALA A 459 0.04 3.02 12.55
CA ALA A 459 0.40 1.87 11.74
C ALA A 459 -0.53 0.67 11.99
N THR A 460 -0.99 0.48 13.22
CA THR A 460 -1.93 -0.61 13.57
C THR A 460 -3.35 -0.32 13.10
N THR A 461 -3.76 0.95 13.01
CA THR A 461 -5.08 1.31 12.46
C THR A 461 -5.14 1.22 10.94
N HIS A 462 -4.02 1.46 10.26
CA HIS A 462 -3.92 1.40 8.79
C HIS A 462 -3.43 0.04 8.26
N SER A 463 -3.03 -0.88 9.13
CA SER A 463 -2.63 -2.24 8.77
C SER A 463 -3.77 -3.22 9.07
N PRO A 464 -4.04 -4.17 8.17
CA PRO A 464 -5.01 -5.22 8.44
C PRO A 464 -4.54 -6.12 9.60
N LYS A 465 -5.51 -6.73 10.27
CA LYS A 465 -5.22 -7.69 11.35
C LYS A 465 -4.74 -9.01 10.74
N SER A 466 -3.71 -9.56 11.35
CA SER A 466 -3.11 -10.84 11.01
C SER A 466 -2.97 -11.68 12.28
N ASP A 467 -2.85 -12.98 12.09
CA ASP A 467 -2.64 -13.93 13.19
C ASP A 467 -1.24 -13.80 13.81
N GLN A 468 -0.27 -13.26 13.06
CA GLN A 468 1.10 -13.02 13.49
C GLN A 468 1.44 -11.52 13.54
N ILE A 469 2.53 -11.16 14.20
CA ILE A 469 3.02 -9.78 14.20
C ILE A 469 3.58 -9.45 12.82
N ASN A 470 3.07 -8.39 12.20
CA ASN A 470 3.49 -7.96 10.86
C ASN A 470 4.93 -7.41 10.84
N ALA A 471 5.60 -7.51 9.69
CA ALA A 471 6.96 -6.96 9.51
C ALA A 471 7.06 -5.46 9.88
N LEU A 472 6.09 -4.64 9.46
CA LEU A 472 6.01 -3.22 9.86
C LEU A 472 5.95 -3.03 11.39
N GLN A 473 5.17 -3.87 12.09
CA GLN A 473 5.05 -3.79 13.55
C GLN A 473 6.36 -4.18 14.24
N ILE A 474 7.07 -5.20 13.74
CA ILE A 474 8.40 -5.60 14.25
C ILE A 474 9.39 -4.44 14.11
N TRP A 475 9.39 -3.74 12.97
CA TRP A 475 10.24 -2.57 12.76
C TRP A 475 9.95 -1.46 13.78
N ILE A 476 8.69 -1.04 13.92
CA ILE A 476 8.31 0.05 14.83
C ILE A 476 8.57 -0.35 16.30
N LEU A 477 8.25 -1.58 16.69
CA LEU A 477 8.50 -2.10 18.03
C LEU A 477 9.99 -2.09 18.36
N SER A 478 10.83 -2.47 17.39
CA SER A 478 12.30 -2.42 17.55
C SER A 478 12.78 -0.98 17.73
N CYS A 479 12.29 -0.04 16.94
CA CYS A 479 12.58 1.40 17.12
C CYS A 479 12.16 1.91 18.51
N ILE A 480 10.96 1.54 18.98
CA ILE A 480 10.48 1.88 20.34
C ILE A 480 11.42 1.31 21.39
N LEU A 481 11.85 0.06 21.25
CA LEU A 481 12.78 -0.58 22.18
C LEU A 481 14.12 0.16 22.24
N PHE A 482 14.70 0.56 21.11
CA PHE A 482 15.95 1.33 21.10
C PHE A 482 15.82 2.68 21.82
N VAL A 483 14.72 3.41 21.59
CA VAL A 483 14.48 4.69 22.29
C VAL A 483 14.21 4.47 23.78
N PHE A 484 13.50 3.39 24.13
CA PHE A 484 13.28 3.01 25.52
C PHE A 484 14.59 2.64 26.23
N LEU A 485 15.51 1.94 25.57
CA LEU A 485 16.83 1.64 26.13
C LEU A 485 17.65 2.92 26.37
N ALA A 486 17.53 3.93 25.49
CA ALA A 486 18.15 5.24 25.72
C ALA A 486 17.52 5.99 26.91
N LEU A 487 16.19 5.88 27.10
CA LEU A 487 15.52 6.38 28.31
C LEU A 487 16.01 5.69 29.58
N MET A 488 16.15 4.36 29.55
CA MET A 488 16.61 3.57 30.69
C MET A 488 18.05 3.88 31.06
N GLU A 489 18.93 4.05 30.07
CA GLU A 489 20.31 4.52 30.26
C GLU A 489 20.33 5.83 31.04
N TYR A 490 19.52 6.80 30.62
CA TYR A 490 19.46 8.10 31.28
C TYR A 490 18.88 8.02 32.70
N ALA A 491 17.83 7.23 32.90
CA ALA A 491 17.26 6.97 34.23
C ALA A 491 18.31 6.37 35.18
N LEU A 492 19.15 5.47 34.67
CA LEU A 492 20.23 4.82 35.40
C LEU A 492 21.33 5.83 35.79
N ILE A 493 21.73 6.75 34.88
CA ILE A 493 22.63 7.87 35.22
C ILE A 493 22.04 8.70 36.39
N LEU A 494 20.77 9.08 36.30
CA LEU A 494 20.12 9.89 37.34
C LEU A 494 20.06 9.16 38.67
N TYR A 495 19.74 7.87 38.65
CA TYR A 495 19.70 7.04 39.84
C TYR A 495 21.07 6.95 40.54
N TRP A 496 22.15 6.72 39.77
CA TRP A 496 23.51 6.74 40.31
C TRP A 496 23.92 8.10 40.88
N LYS A 497 23.51 9.20 40.23
CA LYS A 497 23.72 10.56 40.73
C LYS A 497 22.99 10.80 42.05
N HIS A 498 21.75 10.30 42.17
CA HIS A 498 20.95 10.41 43.38
C HIS A 498 21.55 9.61 44.55
N LEU A 499 21.90 8.34 44.33
CA LEU A 499 22.50 7.46 45.34
C LEU A 499 23.77 8.05 45.97
N ARG A 500 24.70 8.57 45.15
CA ARG A 500 25.90 9.23 45.70
C ARG A 500 25.59 10.55 46.40
N GLY A 501 24.62 11.32 45.89
CA GLY A 501 24.16 12.54 46.54
C GLY A 501 23.60 12.31 47.95
N VAL A 502 22.89 11.19 48.16
CA VAL A 502 22.41 10.77 49.50
C VAL A 502 23.57 10.28 50.38
N SER A 503 24.50 9.50 49.82
CA SER A 503 25.68 9.01 50.55
C SER A 503 26.57 10.16 51.06
N SER A 504 26.78 11.22 50.28
CA SER A 504 27.53 12.41 50.75
C SER A 504 26.81 13.16 51.87
N ARG A 505 25.47 13.21 51.87
CA ARG A 505 24.70 13.88 52.94
C ARG A 505 24.70 13.10 54.25
N MET A 506 24.72 11.77 54.20
CA MET A 506 24.82 10.91 55.39
C MET A 506 26.21 10.99 56.06
N ILE A 507 27.28 11.12 55.28
CA ILE A 507 28.64 11.31 55.80
C ILE A 507 28.76 12.68 56.47
N SER A 508 28.30 13.75 55.81
CA SER A 508 28.37 15.13 56.36
C SER A 508 27.50 15.36 57.61
N SER A 509 26.48 14.53 57.87
CA SER A 509 25.66 14.63 59.09
C SER A 509 26.27 13.92 60.29
N SER A 510 27.18 12.96 60.07
CA SER A 510 27.88 12.25 61.14
C SER A 510 29.02 13.08 61.75
N ASP A 511 29.59 14.03 61.00
CA ASP A 511 30.69 14.90 61.44
C ASP A 511 30.25 16.12 62.27
N THR A 512 28.95 16.30 62.52
CA THR A 512 28.45 17.43 63.35
C THR A 512 28.45 17.17 64.86
N LEU A 513 29.02 16.06 65.34
CA LEU A 513 29.12 15.73 66.77
C LEU A 513 30.54 15.72 67.36
N SER A 514 31.53 16.36 66.72
CA SER A 514 32.84 16.61 67.33
C SER A 514 33.42 17.96 66.93
N VAL A 515 33.35 18.93 67.84
CA VAL A 515 33.95 20.26 67.70
C VAL A 515 35.40 20.21 68.17
N THR A 516 36.34 20.25 67.22
CA THR A 516 37.67 20.87 67.41
C THR A 516 38.10 21.55 66.11
N PRO A 517 38.63 22.79 66.12
CA PRO A 517 39.00 23.48 64.89
C PRO A 517 40.43 23.09 64.50
N ILE A 518 40.57 22.22 63.50
CA ILE A 518 41.82 22.03 62.76
C ILE A 518 41.54 22.43 61.31
N LYS A 519 42.45 23.24 60.74
CA LYS A 519 42.44 23.64 59.33
C LYS A 519 42.63 22.40 58.46
N ASP A 520 41.56 21.87 57.87
CA ASP A 520 41.66 20.86 56.82
C ASP A 520 41.17 21.43 55.48
N ASP A 521 42.15 21.88 54.69
CA ASP A 521 42.05 22.09 53.24
C ASP A 521 41.76 20.76 52.50
N ASP A 522 41.88 19.62 53.21
CA ASP A 522 41.75 18.27 52.67
C ASP A 522 40.30 17.79 52.49
N SER A 523 39.32 18.22 53.30
CA SER A 523 37.92 17.74 53.20
C SER A 523 37.24 18.12 51.86
N THR A 524 37.62 19.29 51.31
CA THR A 524 37.26 19.73 49.96
C THR A 524 37.88 18.87 48.88
N CYS A 525 39.05 18.28 49.11
CA CYS A 525 39.74 17.43 48.13
C CYS A 525 39.07 16.05 48.01
N TRP A 526 38.73 15.41 49.12
CA TRP A 526 38.09 14.08 49.15
C TRP A 526 36.67 14.08 48.56
N SER A 527 35.86 15.10 48.88
CA SER A 527 34.53 15.26 48.30
C SER A 527 34.59 15.48 46.78
N ASN A 528 35.51 16.35 46.32
CA ASN A 528 35.75 16.60 44.90
C ASN A 528 36.26 15.36 44.14
N GLN A 529 37.13 14.55 44.76
CA GLN A 529 37.68 13.34 44.17
C GLN A 529 36.60 12.25 43.97
N SER A 530 35.67 12.11 44.92
CA SER A 530 34.56 11.16 44.83
C SER A 530 33.51 11.56 43.77
N THR A 531 33.27 12.85 43.58
CA THR A 531 32.40 13.39 42.52
C THR A 531 33.04 13.26 41.14
N ASP A 532 34.36 13.46 41.04
CA ASP A 532 35.11 13.31 39.78
C ASP A 532 35.14 11.89 39.28
N GLU A 533 35.24 10.92 40.18
CA GLU A 533 35.18 9.51 39.80
C GLU A 533 33.78 9.11 39.31
N LEU A 534 32.71 9.69 39.87
CA LEU A 534 31.35 9.47 39.39
C LEU A 534 31.16 10.05 37.98
N GLU A 535 31.58 11.29 37.77
CA GLU A 535 31.45 11.97 36.48
C GLU A 535 32.25 11.25 35.39
N ARG A 536 33.45 10.73 35.70
CA ARG A 536 34.22 9.87 34.79
C ARG A 536 33.47 8.59 34.45
N ARG A 537 32.88 7.91 35.43
CA ARG A 537 32.11 6.67 35.20
C ARG A 537 30.86 6.92 34.35
N ILE A 538 30.09 7.97 34.65
CA ILE A 538 28.92 8.38 33.84
C ILE A 538 29.35 8.70 32.41
N SER A 539 30.44 9.45 32.24
CA SER A 539 30.93 9.82 30.91
C SER A 539 31.44 8.63 30.11
N HIS A 540 32.03 7.61 30.76
CA HIS A 540 32.37 6.34 30.13
C HIS A 540 31.12 5.57 29.66
N VAL A 541 30.05 5.53 30.45
CA VAL A 541 28.79 4.90 30.05
C VAL A 541 28.22 5.60 28.81
N ASP A 542 28.10 6.93 28.84
CA ASP A 542 27.68 7.75 27.70
C ASP A 542 28.56 7.54 26.45
N PHE A 543 29.84 7.21 26.61
CA PHE A 543 30.77 6.94 25.50
C PHE A 543 30.59 5.53 24.92
N ILE A 544 30.41 4.54 25.79
CA ILE A 544 30.13 3.16 25.38
C ILE A 544 28.79 3.10 24.63
N CYS A 545 27.74 3.72 25.18
CA CYS A 545 26.42 3.76 24.55
C CYS A 545 26.44 4.47 23.19
N LEU A 546 27.27 5.50 23.03
CA LEU A 546 27.46 6.21 21.76
C LEU A 546 27.98 5.30 20.63
N ILE A 547 28.71 4.23 20.95
CA ILE A 547 29.23 3.27 19.97
C ILE A 547 28.29 2.06 19.85
N LEU A 548 27.80 1.56 20.98
CA LEU A 548 27.00 0.34 21.05
C LEU A 548 25.65 0.49 20.36
N PHE A 549 24.93 1.60 20.59
CA PHE A 549 23.58 1.80 20.04
C PHE A 549 23.59 1.88 18.50
N PRO A 550 24.47 2.68 17.86
CA PRO A 550 24.58 2.66 16.40
C PRO A 550 24.96 1.30 15.82
N MET A 551 25.91 0.61 16.44
CA MET A 551 26.32 -0.73 15.98
C MET A 551 25.18 -1.75 16.10
N ALA A 552 24.45 -1.74 17.21
CA ALA A 552 23.28 -2.59 17.41
C ALA A 552 22.19 -2.29 16.38
N PHE A 553 21.88 -1.01 16.15
CA PHE A 553 20.86 -0.63 15.15
C PHE A 553 21.28 -0.97 13.72
N LEU A 554 22.56 -0.81 13.36
CA LEU A 554 23.09 -1.23 12.06
C LEU A 554 23.00 -2.75 11.88
N SER A 555 23.34 -3.51 12.91
CA SER A 555 23.21 -4.97 12.89
C SER A 555 21.75 -5.41 12.73
N PHE A 556 20.83 -4.75 13.45
CA PHE A 556 19.39 -4.97 13.32
C PHE A 556 18.90 -4.68 11.91
N ASN A 557 19.29 -3.54 11.33
CA ASN A 557 18.92 -3.19 9.94
C ASN A 557 19.41 -4.25 8.96
N CYS A 558 20.67 -4.67 9.08
CA CYS A 558 21.24 -5.71 8.21
C CYS A 558 20.42 -7.01 8.30
N ILE A 559 20.16 -7.50 9.52
CA ILE A 559 19.39 -8.73 9.74
C ILE A 559 17.95 -8.58 9.25
N TYR A 560 17.28 -7.50 9.63
CA TYR A 560 15.88 -7.24 9.29
C TYR A 560 15.67 -7.22 7.78
N TRP A 561 16.44 -6.40 7.05
CA TRP A 561 16.29 -6.28 5.60
C TRP A 561 16.70 -7.56 4.88
N LEU A 562 17.75 -8.28 5.33
CA LEU A 562 18.14 -9.57 4.76
C LEU A 562 17.06 -10.64 4.91
N LEU A 563 16.44 -10.74 6.08
CA LEU A 563 15.34 -11.68 6.33
C LEU A 563 14.10 -11.33 5.49
N LEU A 564 13.77 -10.04 5.43
CA LEU A 564 12.63 -9.56 4.66
C LEU A 564 12.80 -9.85 3.15
N PHE A 565 13.96 -9.55 2.57
CA PHE A 565 14.23 -9.83 1.16
C PHE A 565 14.31 -11.32 0.85
N ARG A 566 14.73 -12.15 1.82
CA ARG A 566 14.71 -13.61 1.66
C ARG A 566 13.29 -14.17 1.69
N SER A 567 12.42 -13.62 2.54
CA SER A 567 11.04 -14.07 2.69
C SER A 567 10.10 -13.55 1.61
N SER A 568 10.48 -12.47 0.92
CA SER A 568 9.72 -11.87 -0.18
C SER A 568 9.93 -12.55 -1.55
N LYS A 569 10.90 -13.47 -1.66
CA LYS A 569 11.13 -14.31 -2.85
C LYS A 569 10.46 -15.66 -2.66
#